data_AF-A0A202DYB2-F1
#
_entry.id   AF-A0A202DYB2-F1
#
_cell.length_a   1.000
_cell.length_b   1.000
_cell.length_c   1.000
_cell.angle_alpha   90.00
_cell.angle_beta   90.00
_cell.angle_gamma   90.00
#
_symmetry.space_group_name_H-M   'P 1'
#
loop_
_entity.id
_entity.type
_entity.pdbx_description
1 polymer ?
#
loop_
_entity_poly.entity_id
_entity_poly.type
_entity_poly.pdbx_seq_one_letter_code
_entity_poly.pdbx_strand_id
1 'polypeptide(L)'
;MFIKSFPVGSFQCNCVILADETSGEAIIIDPGDEAEKIIAEVKANQFDVKYIVHTHAHIDHIAAVDEVSKDLGGKICLHQEDLPLYENVKMQAEFLGFPFEKEKLPTPSFITHNDMLECQNDLKTKVIHTPGHTPGSVCFLLDQFNTNNHQNLLLSGDTLFFSSIGRTDLWGGDQNLLLASIKEKLLTLPADTLVIPGHGPQTTIGNELKNNPFLS
;
A
#
# COMPACT_ATOMS: atom_id res chain seq x y z
N MET A 1 -4.34 17.15 7.80
CA MET A 1 -3.81 15.83 7.45
C MET A 1 -3.13 15.99 6.12
N PHE A 2 -1.86 15.60 6.05
CA PHE A 2 -1.11 15.58 4.81
C PHE A 2 -1.28 14.24 4.14
N ILE A 3 -1.52 14.28 2.83
CA ILE A 3 -1.47 13.11 1.96
C ILE A 3 -0.75 13.49 0.68
N LYS A 4 0.22 12.66 0.29
CA LYS A 4 0.85 12.75 -1.02
C LYS A 4 1.04 11.36 -1.59
N SER A 5 0.51 11.15 -2.79
CA SER A 5 0.78 9.97 -3.59
C SER A 5 1.59 10.38 -4.81
N PHE A 6 2.62 9.61 -5.14
CA PHE A 6 3.42 9.83 -6.34
C PHE A 6 4.01 8.51 -6.84
N PRO A 7 4.07 8.32 -8.17
CA PRO A 7 4.67 7.12 -8.74
C PRO A 7 6.18 7.10 -8.49
N VAL A 8 6.71 5.91 -8.21
CA VAL A 8 8.14 5.62 -8.12
C VAL A 8 8.52 4.45 -9.02
N GLY A 9 9.75 4.49 -9.50
CA GLY A 9 10.35 3.40 -10.27
C GLY A 9 9.75 3.18 -11.66
N SER A 10 10.27 2.16 -12.35
CA SER A 10 9.85 1.86 -13.72
C SER A 10 8.43 1.28 -13.82
N PHE A 11 7.94 0.67 -12.73
CA PHE A 11 6.58 0.14 -12.62
C PHE A 11 5.55 1.22 -12.27
N GLN A 12 6.00 2.43 -11.95
CA GLN A 12 5.13 3.55 -11.55
C GLN A 12 4.20 3.17 -10.39
N CYS A 13 4.73 2.45 -9.39
CA CYS A 13 4.02 2.14 -8.16
C CYS A 13 3.78 3.44 -7.38
N ASN A 14 2.55 3.66 -6.95
CA ASN A 14 2.13 4.82 -6.17
C ASN A 14 2.57 4.66 -4.72
N CYS A 15 3.74 5.21 -4.39
CA CYS A 15 4.12 5.40 -2.99
C CYS A 15 3.24 6.49 -2.36
N VAL A 16 2.78 6.27 -1.13
CA VAL A 16 1.92 7.22 -0.42
C VAL A 16 2.56 7.61 0.92
N ILE A 17 2.57 8.91 1.20
CA ILE A 17 2.93 9.46 2.51
C ILE A 17 1.66 10.03 3.13
N LEU A 18 1.29 9.50 4.30
CA LEU A 18 0.27 10.02 5.18
C LEU A 18 0.95 10.65 6.39
N ALA A 19 0.55 11.85 6.78
CA ALA A 19 1.08 12.46 7.99
C ALA A 19 0.05 13.33 8.70
N ASP A 20 0.19 13.41 10.02
CA ASP A 20 -0.44 14.48 10.80
C ASP A 20 0.47 15.71 10.75
N GLU A 21 -0.02 16.79 10.17
CA GLU A 21 0.74 18.03 9.99
C GLU A 21 1.07 18.75 11.30
N THR A 22 0.34 18.43 12.37
CA THR A 22 0.53 19.10 13.67
C THR A 22 1.67 18.45 14.47
N SER A 23 1.67 17.13 14.58
CA SER A 23 2.69 16.35 15.29
C SER A 23 3.89 16.00 14.42
N GLY A 24 3.70 15.99 13.10
CA GLY A 24 4.68 15.51 12.12
C GLY A 24 4.72 13.99 11.98
N GLU A 25 3.96 13.21 12.77
CA GLU A 25 4.00 11.75 12.69
C GLU A 25 3.45 11.25 11.35
N ALA A 26 4.17 10.31 10.73
CA ALA A 26 3.88 9.85 9.39
C ALA A 26 3.91 8.33 9.20
N ILE A 27 3.18 7.88 8.19
CA ILE A 27 3.14 6.53 7.66
C ILE A 27 3.54 6.59 6.18
N ILE A 28 4.51 5.76 5.80
CA ILE A 28 4.87 5.56 4.39
C ILE A 28 4.25 4.24 3.94
N ILE A 29 3.57 4.25 2.81
CA ILE A 29 2.95 3.08 2.19
C ILE A 29 3.68 2.79 0.89
N ASP A 30 4.09 1.54 0.73
CA ASP A 30 4.72 0.99 -0.47
C ASP A 30 5.91 1.82 -1.01
N PRO A 31 6.99 2.00 -0.23
CA PRO A 31 8.23 2.57 -0.75
C PRO A 31 8.91 1.57 -1.72
N GLY A 32 8.42 1.60 -2.95
CA GLY A 32 8.78 0.68 -4.01
C GLY A 32 10.15 0.88 -4.61
N ASP A 33 10.51 2.13 -4.89
CA ASP A 33 11.73 2.51 -5.61
C ASP A 33 12.03 4.00 -5.33
N GLU A 34 13.07 4.56 -5.95
CA GLU A 34 13.45 5.98 -5.84
C GLU A 34 13.58 6.45 -4.38
N ALA A 35 14.27 5.68 -3.53
CA ALA A 35 14.41 5.93 -2.09
C ALA A 35 14.77 7.39 -1.76
N GLU A 36 15.71 7.99 -2.51
CA GLU A 36 16.14 9.38 -2.31
C GLU A 36 14.99 10.38 -2.46
N LYS A 37 14.06 10.15 -3.40
CA LYS A 37 12.88 11.00 -3.63
C LYS A 37 11.91 10.90 -2.46
N ILE A 38 11.66 9.68 -1.96
CA ILE A 38 10.80 9.43 -0.80
C ILE A 38 11.39 10.10 0.44
N ILE A 39 12.68 9.89 0.69
CA ILE A 39 13.43 10.49 1.80
C ILE A 39 13.39 12.02 1.73
N ALA A 40 13.63 12.60 0.55
CA ALA A 40 13.62 14.04 0.35
C ALA A 40 12.24 14.63 0.66
N GLU A 41 11.15 13.97 0.25
CA GLU A 41 9.79 14.43 0.54
C GLU A 41 9.51 14.43 2.05
N VAL A 42 9.86 13.35 2.76
CA VAL A 42 9.67 13.25 4.21
C VAL A 42 10.47 14.32 4.95
N LYS A 43 11.76 14.47 4.61
CA LYS A 43 12.66 15.45 5.24
C LYS A 43 12.24 16.89 4.95
N ALA A 44 11.79 17.20 3.74
CA ALA A 44 11.34 18.54 3.36
C ALA A 44 10.13 19.00 4.19
N ASN A 45 9.26 18.06 4.58
CA ASN A 45 8.10 18.31 5.42
C ASN A 45 8.35 18.08 6.92
N GLN A 46 9.58 17.72 7.32
CA GLN A 46 9.98 17.46 8.71
C GLN A 46 9.15 16.38 9.40
N PHE A 47 8.70 15.37 8.65
CA PHE A 47 7.90 14.28 9.20
C PHE A 47 8.74 13.26 9.97
N ASP A 48 8.14 12.70 11.02
CA ASP A 48 8.68 11.62 11.86
C ASP A 48 7.98 10.30 11.53
N VAL A 49 8.67 9.42 10.80
CA VAL A 49 8.08 8.19 10.26
C VAL A 49 7.91 7.15 11.38
N LYS A 50 6.66 6.84 11.72
CA LYS A 50 6.33 5.80 12.71
C LYS A 50 6.21 4.42 12.08
N TYR A 51 5.68 4.36 10.88
CA TYR A 51 5.43 3.11 10.17
C TYR A 51 5.85 3.21 8.70
N ILE A 52 6.44 2.13 8.22
CA ILE A 52 6.61 1.85 6.80
C ILE A 52 5.82 0.58 6.53
N VAL A 53 4.74 0.66 5.77
CA VAL A 53 3.81 -0.45 5.61
C VAL A 53 3.68 -0.84 4.15
N HIS A 54 3.46 -2.13 3.95
CA HIS A 54 3.32 -2.71 2.62
C HIS A 54 1.92 -3.27 2.42
N THR A 55 1.27 -2.88 1.32
CA THR A 55 0.00 -3.47 0.89
C THR A 55 0.22 -4.94 0.52
N HIS A 56 1.35 -5.25 -0.11
CA HIS A 56 1.80 -6.60 -0.42
C HIS A 56 3.31 -6.60 -0.73
N ALA A 57 3.91 -7.77 -0.92
CA ALA A 57 5.36 -7.92 -1.06
C ALA A 57 5.87 -8.15 -2.49
N HIS A 58 5.21 -7.61 -3.52
CA HIS A 58 5.86 -7.51 -4.83
C HIS A 58 6.97 -6.46 -4.82
N ILE A 59 8.01 -6.73 -5.61
CA ILE A 59 9.27 -5.99 -5.57
C ILE A 59 9.09 -4.48 -5.73
N ASP A 60 8.20 -4.04 -6.60
CA ASP A 60 7.93 -2.63 -6.88
C ASP A 60 7.15 -1.91 -5.78
N HIS A 61 6.76 -2.61 -4.70
CA HIS A 61 6.17 -2.03 -3.48
C HIS A 61 7.16 -2.03 -2.30
N ILE A 62 8.27 -2.78 -2.38
CA ILE A 62 9.16 -3.05 -1.24
C ILE A 62 10.63 -2.74 -1.50
N ALA A 63 11.08 -2.54 -2.75
CA ALA A 63 12.50 -2.55 -3.08
C ALA A 63 13.30 -1.39 -2.46
N ALA A 64 12.67 -0.27 -2.10
CA ALA A 64 13.32 0.85 -1.41
C ALA A 64 13.20 0.83 0.12
N VAL A 65 12.56 -0.20 0.71
CA VAL A 65 12.30 -0.24 2.17
C VAL A 65 13.59 -0.18 3.00
N ASP A 66 14.68 -0.78 2.53
CA ASP A 66 15.95 -0.83 3.26
C ASP A 66 16.57 0.58 3.42
N GLU A 67 16.69 1.34 2.35
CA GLU A 67 17.24 2.71 2.37
C GLU A 67 16.31 3.66 3.11
N VAL A 68 15.00 3.58 2.86
CA VAL A 68 13.99 4.44 3.48
C VAL A 68 13.98 4.22 4.99
N SER A 69 13.97 2.97 5.47
CA SER A 69 13.96 2.68 6.90
C SER A 69 15.29 3.01 7.60
N LYS A 70 16.43 2.84 6.92
CA LYS A 70 17.74 3.24 7.46
C LYS A 70 17.84 4.75 7.71
N ASP A 71 17.29 5.55 6.81
CA ASP A 71 17.44 7.00 6.86
C ASP A 71 16.33 7.69 7.67
N LEU A 72 15.11 7.17 7.64
CA LEU A 72 13.94 7.77 8.29
C LEU A 72 13.46 7.03 9.55
N GLY A 73 13.93 5.79 9.77
CA GLY A 73 13.40 4.92 10.82
C GLY A 73 12.05 4.31 10.45
N GLY A 74 11.16 4.21 11.43
CA GLY A 74 9.83 3.61 11.26
C GLY A 74 9.80 2.10 11.40
N LYS A 75 8.70 1.59 11.94
CA LYS A 75 8.43 0.15 12.05
C LYS A 75 7.97 -0.38 10.69
N ILE A 76 8.74 -1.28 10.11
CA ILE A 76 8.37 -1.97 8.86
C ILE A 76 7.27 -2.99 9.17
N CYS A 77 6.16 -2.93 8.44
CA CYS A 77 5.00 -3.80 8.63
C CYS A 77 4.61 -4.51 7.33
N LEU A 78 4.31 -5.80 7.44
CA LEU A 78 3.88 -6.66 6.33
C LEU A 78 2.88 -7.69 6.84
N HIS A 79 1.96 -8.17 6.00
CA HIS A 79 1.17 -9.34 6.37
C HIS A 79 2.02 -10.62 6.31
N GLN A 80 1.89 -11.51 7.31
CA GLN A 80 2.76 -12.68 7.42
C GLN A 80 2.70 -13.62 6.19
N GLU A 81 1.54 -13.72 5.54
CA GLU A 81 1.36 -14.58 4.37
C GLU A 81 2.16 -14.12 3.14
N ASP A 82 2.65 -12.87 3.13
CA ASP A 82 3.52 -12.32 2.09
C ASP A 82 5.01 -12.41 2.44
N LEU A 83 5.36 -12.94 3.61
CA LEU A 83 6.76 -13.16 3.99
C LEU A 83 7.54 -13.98 2.94
N PRO A 84 6.99 -15.06 2.33
CA PRO A 84 7.71 -15.78 1.28
C PRO A 84 8.06 -14.91 0.08
N LEU A 85 7.17 -14.00 -0.34
CA LEU A 85 7.46 -13.05 -1.43
C LEU A 85 8.56 -12.07 -1.01
N TYR A 86 8.43 -11.49 0.19
CA TYR A 86 9.37 -10.53 0.74
C TYR A 86 10.79 -11.10 0.87
N GLU A 87 10.93 -12.33 1.36
CA GLU A 87 12.23 -13.02 1.50
C GLU A 87 12.83 -13.41 0.14
N ASN A 88 12.00 -13.55 -0.90
CA ASN A 88 12.42 -13.89 -2.26
C ASN A 88 12.47 -12.68 -3.20
N VAL A 89 12.58 -11.44 -2.69
CA VAL A 89 12.63 -10.22 -3.52
C VAL A 89 13.70 -10.28 -4.63
N LYS A 90 14.85 -10.92 -4.36
CA LYS A 90 15.91 -11.08 -5.36
C LYS A 90 15.46 -11.95 -6.53
N MET A 91 14.73 -13.03 -6.25
CA MET A 91 14.16 -13.89 -7.29
C MET A 91 13.12 -13.13 -8.11
N GLN A 92 12.32 -12.27 -7.49
CA GLN A 92 11.38 -11.39 -8.20
C GLN A 92 12.14 -10.44 -9.15
N ALA A 93 13.23 -9.84 -8.67
CA ALA A 93 14.07 -8.95 -9.47
C ALA A 93 14.66 -9.65 -10.68
N GLU A 94 15.25 -10.84 -10.47
CA GLU A 94 15.83 -11.66 -11.53
C GLU A 94 14.79 -12.08 -12.56
N PHE A 95 13.59 -12.47 -12.13
CA PHE A 95 12.48 -12.83 -13.01
C PHE A 95 12.04 -11.68 -13.91
N LEU A 96 12.03 -10.44 -13.38
CA LEU A 96 11.64 -9.23 -14.11
C LEU A 96 12.80 -8.56 -14.87
N GLY A 97 14.04 -9.06 -14.72
CA GLY A 97 15.24 -8.41 -15.25
C GLY A 97 15.53 -7.06 -14.61
N PHE A 98 15.05 -6.85 -13.38
CA PHE A 98 15.21 -5.63 -12.62
C PHE A 98 16.54 -5.65 -11.85
N PRO A 99 17.41 -4.62 -11.97
CA PRO A 99 18.65 -4.56 -11.21
C PRO A 99 18.36 -4.45 -9.72
N PHE A 100 18.73 -5.46 -8.94
CA PHE A 100 18.54 -5.47 -7.49
C PHE A 100 19.72 -6.17 -6.81
N GLU A 101 20.51 -5.41 -6.06
CA GLU A 101 21.77 -5.90 -5.50
C GLU A 101 21.63 -6.46 -4.08
N LYS A 102 20.54 -6.15 -3.37
CA LYS A 102 20.36 -6.56 -1.97
C LYS A 102 20.04 -8.04 -1.90
N GLU A 103 20.73 -8.74 -1.00
CA GLU A 103 20.46 -10.16 -0.75
C GLU A 103 19.20 -10.36 0.11
N LYS A 104 18.92 -9.44 1.03
CA LYS A 104 17.82 -9.52 1.97
C LYS A 104 17.31 -8.14 2.35
N LEU A 105 16.00 -8.03 2.58
CA LEU A 105 15.37 -6.84 3.15
C LEU A 105 15.32 -6.91 4.69
N PRO A 106 15.20 -5.76 5.39
CA PRO A 106 15.06 -5.74 6.84
C PRO A 106 13.86 -6.58 7.33
N THR A 107 13.97 -7.17 8.52
CA THR A 107 12.89 -8.01 9.08
C THR A 107 11.63 -7.17 9.36
N PRO A 108 10.47 -7.53 8.77
CA PRO A 108 9.22 -6.82 9.04
C PRO A 108 8.61 -7.29 10.37
N SER A 109 7.76 -6.43 10.94
CA SER A 109 6.75 -6.84 11.90
C SER A 109 5.49 -7.26 11.18
N PHE A 110 4.73 -8.19 11.76
CA PHE A 110 3.50 -8.66 11.13
C PHE A 110 2.29 -7.82 11.53
N ILE A 111 1.45 -7.53 10.55
CA ILE A 111 0.11 -6.94 10.69
C ILE A 111 -0.94 -7.91 10.17
N THR A 112 -2.13 -7.83 10.72
CA THR A 112 -3.26 -8.71 10.45
C THR A 112 -4.55 -7.90 10.28
N HIS A 113 -5.62 -8.56 9.83
CA HIS A 113 -6.91 -7.91 9.65
C HIS A 113 -7.42 -7.25 10.95
N ASN A 114 -7.92 -6.02 10.84
CA ASN A 114 -8.39 -5.15 11.92
C ASN A 114 -7.32 -4.58 12.85
N ASP A 115 -6.03 -4.82 12.60
CA ASP A 115 -4.98 -4.06 13.28
C ASP A 115 -5.12 -2.57 12.95
N MET A 116 -4.75 -1.74 13.92
CA MET A 116 -4.73 -0.28 13.80
C MET A 116 -3.29 0.22 13.84
N LEU A 117 -2.90 0.95 12.80
CA LEU A 117 -1.68 1.74 12.78
C LEU A 117 -2.04 3.14 13.26
N GLU A 118 -1.50 3.55 14.40
CA GLU A 118 -1.89 4.78 15.08
C GLU A 118 -0.72 5.76 15.15
N CYS A 119 -0.95 6.95 14.61
CA CYS A 119 -0.16 8.14 14.84
C CYS A 119 -0.95 9.13 15.72
N GLN A 120 -0.27 10.17 16.19
CA GLN A 120 -0.89 11.25 16.97
C GLN A 120 -2.05 11.94 16.22
N ASN A 121 -2.92 12.61 16.99
CA ASN A 121 -4.08 13.36 16.50
C ASN A 121 -5.05 12.53 15.64
N ASP A 122 -5.28 11.29 16.05
CA ASP A 122 -6.21 10.35 15.44
C ASP A 122 -5.94 10.02 13.95
N LEU A 123 -4.70 10.18 13.48
CA LEU A 123 -4.26 9.55 12.25
C LEU A 123 -4.21 8.02 12.47
N LYS A 124 -5.33 7.36 12.19
CA LYS A 124 -5.53 5.93 12.37
C LYS A 124 -5.81 5.26 11.05
N THR A 125 -5.06 4.21 10.79
CA THR A 125 -5.16 3.44 9.55
C THR A 125 -5.46 1.99 9.89
N LYS A 126 -6.66 1.53 9.50
CA LYS A 126 -7.14 0.17 9.73
C LYS A 126 -6.68 -0.78 8.64
N VAL A 127 -6.17 -1.94 9.03
CA VAL A 127 -5.74 -3.00 8.10
C VAL A 127 -6.93 -3.87 7.67
N ILE A 128 -7.13 -4.03 6.36
CA ILE A 128 -8.12 -4.92 5.77
C ILE A 128 -7.38 -5.99 4.95
N HIS A 129 -7.34 -7.23 5.43
CA HIS A 129 -6.76 -8.33 4.63
C HIS A 129 -7.61 -8.58 3.40
N THR A 130 -7.02 -8.51 2.22
CA THR A 130 -7.67 -8.62 0.91
C THR A 130 -6.87 -9.56 0.00
N PRO A 131 -6.77 -10.86 0.36
CA PRO A 131 -5.98 -11.82 -0.40
C PRO A 131 -6.55 -12.01 -1.81
N GLY A 132 -5.68 -12.46 -2.71
CA GLY A 132 -6.03 -12.91 -4.06
C GLY A 132 -5.10 -12.37 -5.13
N HIS A 133 -4.61 -11.13 -5.01
CA HIS A 133 -3.46 -10.67 -5.81
C HIS A 133 -2.18 -11.34 -5.32
N THR A 134 -1.94 -11.24 -4.00
CA THR A 134 -1.03 -12.10 -3.23
C THR A 134 -1.77 -12.70 -2.04
N PRO A 135 -1.24 -13.75 -1.39
CA PRO A 135 -1.85 -14.30 -0.17
C PRO A 135 -1.91 -13.28 0.98
N GLY A 136 -0.88 -12.46 1.16
CA GLY A 136 -0.79 -11.45 2.21
C GLY A 136 -1.27 -10.06 1.83
N SER A 137 -1.92 -9.87 0.67
CA SER A 137 -2.41 -8.55 0.26
C SER A 137 -3.33 -7.93 1.32
N VAL A 138 -3.09 -6.67 1.68
CA VAL A 138 -3.91 -5.85 2.57
C VAL A 138 -4.22 -4.50 1.93
N CYS A 139 -5.39 -3.96 2.26
CA CYS A 139 -5.73 -2.56 2.06
C CYS A 139 -5.64 -1.79 3.39
N PHE A 140 -5.39 -0.49 3.30
CA PHE A 140 -5.34 0.41 4.45
C PHE A 140 -6.51 1.40 4.38
N LEU A 141 -7.39 1.38 5.37
CA LEU A 141 -8.58 2.23 5.44
C LEU A 141 -8.42 3.33 6.50
N LEU A 142 -8.68 4.57 6.10
CA LEU A 142 -8.85 5.72 6.98
C LEU A 142 -10.32 6.13 6.93
N ASP A 143 -11.06 5.90 8.01
CA ASP A 143 -12.49 6.19 8.11
C ASP A 143 -12.82 7.61 8.64
N GLN A 144 -11.79 8.40 8.92
CA GLN A 144 -11.87 9.80 9.37
C GLN A 144 -11.00 10.74 8.52
N PHE A 145 -10.87 10.44 7.23
CA PHE A 145 -9.99 11.17 6.31
C PHE A 145 -10.40 12.65 6.15
N ASN A 146 -11.70 12.93 6.02
CA ASN A 146 -12.30 14.28 5.96
C ASN A 146 -11.52 15.31 5.11
N THR A 147 -10.99 14.88 3.96
CA THR A 147 -10.11 15.67 3.09
C THR A 147 -10.55 15.49 1.63
N ASN A 148 -10.32 16.48 0.77
CA ASN A 148 -10.66 16.44 -0.66
C ASN A 148 -12.16 16.12 -0.96
N ASN A 149 -13.08 16.52 -0.07
CA ASN A 149 -14.51 16.19 -0.14
C ASN A 149 -14.84 14.69 0.03
N HIS A 150 -13.93 13.90 0.61
CA HIS A 150 -14.12 12.49 0.93
C HIS A 150 -14.04 12.26 2.44
N GLN A 151 -14.95 11.45 2.98
CA GLN A 151 -14.92 11.09 4.40
C GLN A 151 -13.97 9.92 4.68
N ASN A 152 -13.80 9.04 3.71
CA ASN A 152 -13.00 7.82 3.82
C ASN A 152 -11.93 7.77 2.72
N LEU A 153 -10.78 7.18 3.03
CA LEU A 153 -9.70 6.87 2.09
C LEU A 153 -9.31 5.40 2.22
N LEU A 154 -9.21 4.72 1.09
CA LEU A 154 -8.69 3.37 0.97
C LEU A 154 -7.41 3.39 0.13
N LEU A 155 -6.29 2.93 0.69
CA LEU A 155 -5.10 2.58 -0.08
C LEU A 155 -5.20 1.10 -0.43
N SER A 156 -5.50 0.79 -1.69
CA SER A 156 -5.91 -0.56 -2.11
C SER A 156 -4.76 -1.45 -2.56
N GLY A 157 -3.55 -0.90 -2.69
CA GLY A 157 -2.44 -1.59 -3.35
C GLY A 157 -2.90 -2.15 -4.68
N ASP A 158 -2.53 -3.40 -4.93
CA ASP A 158 -2.88 -4.11 -6.16
C ASP A 158 -4.16 -4.95 -6.04
N THR A 159 -5.10 -4.51 -5.21
CA THR A 159 -6.40 -5.17 -5.07
C THR A 159 -7.43 -4.60 -6.07
N LEU A 160 -7.70 -3.30 -5.98
CA LEU A 160 -8.72 -2.60 -6.76
C LEU A 160 -8.11 -1.37 -7.44
N PHE A 161 -8.32 -1.26 -8.75
CA PHE A 161 -7.83 -0.17 -9.59
C PHE A 161 -8.99 0.61 -10.23
N PHE A 162 -8.69 1.75 -10.86
CA PHE A 162 -9.67 2.45 -11.69
C PHE A 162 -10.10 1.56 -12.87
N SER A 163 -11.37 1.12 -12.89
CA SER A 163 -11.97 0.25 -13.91
C SER A 163 -11.20 -1.07 -14.14
N SER A 164 -10.46 -1.56 -13.15
CA SER A 164 -9.71 -2.82 -13.22
C SER A 164 -9.51 -3.41 -11.82
N ILE A 165 -8.91 -4.60 -11.75
CA ILE A 165 -8.49 -5.27 -10.52
C ILE A 165 -7.03 -5.75 -10.64
N GLY A 166 -6.44 -6.15 -9.53
CA GLY A 166 -5.14 -6.83 -9.51
C GLY A 166 -5.10 -8.06 -10.39
N ARG A 167 -3.93 -8.35 -10.98
CA ARG A 167 -3.70 -9.63 -11.66
C ARG A 167 -3.60 -10.76 -10.65
N THR A 168 -3.90 -11.99 -11.06
CA THR A 168 -3.95 -13.15 -10.14
C THR A 168 -3.23 -14.39 -10.70
N ASP A 169 -2.37 -14.19 -11.70
CA ASP A 169 -1.60 -15.22 -12.40
C ASP A 169 -0.12 -15.28 -11.94
N LEU A 170 0.24 -14.51 -10.90
CA LEU A 170 1.56 -14.54 -10.25
C LEU A 170 1.54 -15.43 -8.99
N TRP A 171 2.67 -15.51 -8.29
CA TRP A 171 2.86 -16.38 -7.13
C TRP A 171 1.80 -16.15 -6.04
N GLY A 172 1.03 -17.21 -5.77
CA GLY A 172 -0.04 -17.18 -4.75
C GLY A 172 -1.29 -16.41 -5.17
N GLY A 173 -1.39 -15.99 -6.44
CA GLY A 173 -2.57 -15.34 -6.98
C GLY A 173 -3.78 -16.30 -7.09
N ASP A 174 -4.96 -15.80 -6.76
CA ASP A 174 -6.25 -16.49 -6.87
C ASP A 174 -7.35 -15.48 -7.23
N GLN A 175 -7.92 -15.64 -8.43
CA GLN A 175 -8.95 -14.74 -8.95
C GLN A 175 -10.25 -14.80 -8.14
N ASN A 176 -10.68 -15.98 -7.69
CA ASN A 176 -11.91 -16.11 -6.92
C ASN A 176 -11.75 -15.44 -5.56
N LEU A 177 -10.59 -15.61 -4.94
CA LEU A 177 -10.26 -15.00 -3.67
C LEU A 177 -10.16 -13.47 -3.78
N LEU A 178 -9.54 -12.96 -4.85
CA LEU A 178 -9.47 -11.51 -5.10
C LEU A 178 -10.87 -10.90 -5.27
N LEU A 179 -11.72 -11.53 -6.09
CA LEU A 179 -13.09 -11.07 -6.30
C LEU A 179 -13.92 -11.13 -5.02
N ALA A 180 -13.75 -12.16 -4.19
CA ALA A 180 -14.39 -12.25 -2.88
C ALA A 180 -13.90 -11.12 -1.95
N SER A 181 -12.60 -10.89 -1.87
CA SER A 181 -12.01 -9.78 -1.09
C SER A 181 -12.58 -8.42 -1.50
N ILE A 182 -12.69 -8.14 -2.80
CA ILE A 182 -13.26 -6.88 -3.29
C ILE A 182 -14.74 -6.78 -2.94
N LYS A 183 -15.54 -7.81 -3.27
CA LYS A 183 -17.00 -7.76 -3.11
C LYS A 183 -17.44 -7.72 -1.64
N GLU A 184 -16.80 -8.51 -0.79
CA GLU A 184 -17.21 -8.68 0.60
C GLU A 184 -16.63 -7.61 1.53
N LYS A 185 -15.47 -7.03 1.19
CA LYS A 185 -14.75 -6.10 2.08
C LYS A 185 -14.66 -4.68 1.54
N LEU A 186 -14.43 -4.49 0.25
CA LEU A 186 -14.22 -3.15 -0.32
C LEU A 186 -15.51 -2.52 -0.83
N LEU A 187 -16.33 -3.26 -1.57
CA LEU A 187 -17.60 -2.75 -2.10
C LEU A 187 -18.69 -2.57 -1.03
N THR A 188 -18.41 -2.97 0.21
CA THR A 188 -19.26 -2.71 1.39
C THR A 188 -18.96 -1.35 2.04
N LEU A 189 -17.87 -0.69 1.64
CA LEU A 189 -17.51 0.65 2.10
C LEU A 189 -18.44 1.73 1.50
N PRO A 190 -18.51 2.92 2.12
CA PRO A 190 -19.27 4.05 1.57
C PRO A 190 -18.87 4.37 0.13
N ALA A 191 -19.87 4.68 -0.71
CA ALA A 191 -19.66 4.90 -2.14
C ALA A 191 -18.72 6.09 -2.46
N ASP A 192 -18.62 7.06 -1.55
CA ASP A 192 -17.73 8.21 -1.64
C ASP A 192 -16.30 7.92 -1.16
N THR A 193 -15.99 6.70 -0.69
CA THR A 193 -14.63 6.33 -0.29
C THR A 193 -13.67 6.52 -1.46
N LEU A 194 -12.69 7.40 -1.27
CA LEU A 194 -11.59 7.62 -2.22
C LEU A 194 -10.69 6.40 -2.22
N VAL A 195 -10.26 5.95 -3.39
CA VAL A 195 -9.36 4.80 -3.54
C VAL A 195 -8.08 5.27 -4.24
N ILE A 196 -6.94 5.10 -3.58
CA ILE A 196 -5.62 5.27 -4.18
C ILE A 196 -5.03 3.87 -4.41
N PRO A 197 -4.93 3.42 -5.68
CA PRO A 197 -4.36 2.13 -6.01
C PRO A 197 -2.83 2.12 -5.96
N GLY A 198 -2.26 0.91 -5.97
CA GLY A 198 -0.82 0.69 -6.20
C GLY A 198 -0.37 1.21 -7.56
N HIS A 199 -1.22 1.18 -8.59
CA HIS A 199 -0.89 1.72 -9.91
C HIS A 199 -2.04 2.50 -10.54
N GLY A 200 -1.67 3.50 -11.34
CA GLY A 200 -2.62 4.27 -12.13
C GLY A 200 -3.39 5.32 -11.31
N PRO A 201 -4.50 5.85 -11.86
CA PRO A 201 -5.22 6.96 -11.25
C PRO A 201 -6.10 6.50 -10.09
N GLN A 202 -6.38 7.45 -9.18
CA GLN A 202 -7.36 7.26 -8.11
C GLN A 202 -8.79 7.04 -8.64
N THR A 203 -9.62 6.38 -7.84
CA THR A 203 -11.05 6.12 -8.13
C THR A 203 -11.90 6.25 -6.87
N THR A 204 -13.17 5.88 -6.91
CA THR A 204 -14.02 5.73 -5.72
C THR A 204 -14.72 4.37 -5.71
N ILE A 205 -15.08 3.88 -4.53
CA ILE A 205 -15.86 2.63 -4.39
C ILE A 205 -17.16 2.69 -5.20
N GLY A 206 -17.84 3.83 -5.18
CA GLY A 206 -19.06 4.03 -5.96
C GLY A 206 -18.87 4.04 -7.47
N ASN A 207 -17.70 4.49 -7.97
CA ASN A 207 -17.36 4.38 -9.38
C ASN A 207 -17.12 2.92 -9.78
N GLU A 208 -16.29 2.21 -9.01
CA GLU A 208 -15.94 0.82 -9.32
C GLU A 208 -17.14 -0.12 -9.22
N LEU A 209 -18.03 0.09 -8.25
CA LEU A 209 -19.27 -0.68 -8.14
C LEU A 209 -20.17 -0.55 -9.39
N LYS A 210 -20.17 0.60 -10.06
CA LYS A 210 -21.03 0.87 -11.23
C LYS A 210 -20.39 0.50 -12.56
N ASN A 211 -19.08 0.72 -12.67
CA ASN A 211 -18.40 0.81 -13.96
C ASN A 211 -17.29 -0.23 -14.15
N ASN A 212 -16.84 -0.92 -13.10
CA ASN A 212 -15.72 -1.86 -13.22
C ASN A 212 -16.17 -3.15 -13.93
N PRO A 213 -15.60 -3.47 -15.12
CA PRO A 213 -16.04 -4.61 -15.92
C PRO A 213 -15.67 -5.98 -15.31
N PHE A 214 -14.80 -6.02 -14.30
CA PHE A 214 -14.43 -7.24 -13.60
C PHE A 214 -15.36 -7.55 -12.41
N LEU A 215 -16.23 -6.61 -12.02
CA LEU A 215 -17.09 -6.72 -10.85
C LEU A 215 -18.57 -6.95 -11.18
N SER A 216 -18.92 -6.93 -12.47
CA SER A 216 -20.26 -7.24 -12.99
C SER A 216 -20.65 -8.70 -12.88
#